data_AF-A0A259NA84-F1
#
_entry.id   AF-A0A259NA84-F1
#
_cell.length_a   1.000
_cell.length_b   1.000
_cell.length_c   1.000
_cell.angle_alpha   90.00
_cell.angle_beta   90.00
_cell.angle_gamma   90.00
#
_symmetry.space_group_name_H-M   'P 1'
#
loop_
_entity.id
_entity.type
_entity.pdbx_description
1 polymer ?
#
loop_
_entity_poly.entity_id
_entity_poly.type
_entity_poly.pdbx_seq_one_letter_code
_entity_poly.pdbx_strand_id
1 'polypeptide(L)' 'MPPVTMYSTQVCPYCVMAEKLLQKKGVPQIYIGETHVGGYDDLVALDRAGKLDPLLA' A
#
# COMPACT_ATOMS: atom_id res chain seq x y z
N MET A 1 -12.94 -5.55 -12.95
CA MET A 1 -11.48 -5.77 -12.94
C MET A 1 -11.17 -6.68 -11.76
N PRO A 2 -10.45 -7.79 -11.92
CA PRO A 2 -10.15 -8.67 -10.81
C PRO A 2 -9.29 -7.93 -9.76
N PRO A 3 -9.50 -8.19 -8.45
CA PRO A 3 -8.69 -7.58 -7.41
C PRO A 3 -7.24 -8.08 -7.51
N VAL A 4 -6.29 -7.16 -7.47
CA VAL A 4 -4.85 -7.47 -7.48
C VAL A 4 -4.37 -7.55 -6.03
N THR A 5 -4.00 -8.74 -5.58
CA THR A 5 -3.32 -8.91 -4.28
C THR A 5 -1.82 -8.95 -4.54
N MET A 6 -1.09 -7.99 -3.98
CA MET A 6 0.36 -7.91 -4.12
C MET A 6 1.00 -8.04 -2.74
N TYR A 7 1.92 -8.98 -2.60
CA TYR A 7 2.79 -9.09 -1.44
C TYR A 7 4.04 -8.25 -1.70
N SER A 8 4.38 -7.38 -0.76
CA SER A 8 5.57 -6.52 -0.85
C SER A 8 6.45 -6.64 0.39
N THR A 9 7.68 -6.16 0.27
CA THR A 9 8.65 -6.08 1.37
C THR A 9 9.25 -4.69 1.39
N GLN A 10 9.78 -4.30 2.55
CA GLN A 10 10.24 -2.93 2.83
C GLN A 10 11.38 -2.44 1.93
N VAL A 11 12.18 -3.35 1.38
CA VAL A 11 13.39 -3.00 0.64
C VAL A 11 13.52 -3.80 -0.66
N CYS A 12 12.39 -4.13 -1.30
CA CYS A 12 12.39 -4.86 -2.55
C CYS A 12 12.26 -3.91 -3.75
N PRO A 13 13.29 -3.79 -4.62
CA PRO A 13 13.23 -2.91 -5.79
C PRO A 13 12.16 -3.34 -6.79
N TYR A 14 11.83 -4.62 -6.87
CA TYR A 14 10.78 -5.13 -7.76
C TYR A 14 9.37 -4.78 -7.26
N CYS A 15 9.14 -4.77 -5.94
CA CYS A 15 7.85 -4.36 -5.37
C CYS A 15 7.56 -2.88 -5.69
N VAL A 16 8.57 -2.01 -5.53
CA VAL A 16 8.45 -0.58 -5.90
C VAL A 16 8.10 -0.40 -7.38
N MET A 17 8.71 -1.19 -8.26
CA MET A 17 8.40 -1.13 -9.69
C MET A 17 7.00 -1.66 -10.01
N ALA A 18 6.56 -2.72 -9.33
CA ALA A 18 5.21 -3.26 -9.46
C ALA A 18 4.15 -2.25 -9.00
N GLU A 19 4.35 -1.59 -7.86
CA GLU A 19 3.45 -0.53 -7.36
C GLU A 19 3.28 0.61 -8.37
N LYS A 20 4.39 1.09 -8.93
CA LYS A 20 4.39 2.13 -9.97
C LYS A 20 3.64 1.68 -11.22
N LEU A 21 3.79 0.42 -11.63
CA LEU A 21 3.06 -0.13 -12.77
C LEU A 21 1.56 -0.21 -12.49
N LEU A 22 1.17 -0.71 -11.31
CA LEU A 22 -0.22 -0.82 -10.88
C LEU A 22 -0.90 0.56 -10.81
N GLN A 23 -0.21 1.56 -10.25
CA GLN A 23 -0.66 2.94 -10.21
C GLN A 23 -0.90 3.51 -11.62
N LYS A 24 0.04 3.28 -12.56
CA LYS A 24 -0.13 3.69 -13.97
C LYS A 24 -1.31 3.00 -14.67
N LYS A 25 -1.72 1.82 -14.19
CA LYS A 25 -2.87 1.07 -14.69
C LYS A 25 -4.18 1.48 -14.02
N GLY A 26 -4.16 2.48 -13.14
CA GLY A 26 -5.33 2.94 -12.40
C GLY A 26 -5.76 1.99 -11.29
N VAL A 27 -4.87 1.07 -10.88
CA VAL A 27 -5.12 0.22 -9.70
C VAL A 27 -4.84 1.08 -8.47
N PRO A 28 -5.83 1.24 -7.58
CA PRO A 28 -5.63 1.98 -6.34
C PRO A 28 -4.55 1.32 -5.48
N GLN A 29 -3.71 2.12 -4.82
CA GLN A 29 -2.72 1.60 -3.86
C GLN A 29 -3.44 1.19 -2.54
N ILE A 30 -2.73 0.93 -1.45
CA ILE A 30 -3.28 0.26 -0.25
C ILE A 30 -4.50 1.03 0.33
N TYR A 31 -5.57 0.28 0.62
CA TYR A 31 -6.74 0.73 1.39
C TYR A 31 -6.88 -0.06 2.68
N ILE A 32 -7.28 0.61 3.75
CA ILE A 32 -7.69 -0.02 5.01
C ILE A 32 -9.12 0.43 5.29
N GLY A 33 -10.09 -0.49 5.18
CA GLY A 33 -11.51 -0.15 5.18
C GLY A 33 -11.84 0.82 4.03
N GLU A 34 -12.36 2.00 4.37
CA GLU A 34 -12.65 3.08 3.41
C GLU A 34 -11.49 4.09 3.27
N THR A 35 -10.42 3.94 4.07
CA THR A 35 -9.31 4.90 4.12
C THR A 35 -8.28 4.56 3.05
N HIS A 36 -8.03 5.51 2.14
CA HIS A 36 -6.90 5.44 1.21
C HIS A 36 -5.59 5.76 1.93
N VAL A 37 -4.71 4.77 2.04
CA VAL A 37 -3.41 4.92 2.71
C VAL A 37 -2.35 5.42 1.74
N GLY A 38 -2.40 4.99 0.48
CA GLY A 38 -1.36 5.26 -0.51
C GLY A 38 -0.45 4.06 -0.71
N GLY A 39 0.84 4.29 -0.84
CA GLY A 39 1.82 3.23 -1.15
C GLY A 39 2.29 2.46 0.08
N TYR A 40 3.22 1.56 -0.16
CA TYR A 40 3.86 0.83 0.93
C TYR A 40 4.67 1.76 1.85
N ASP A 41 5.34 2.78 1.29
CA ASP A 41 6.08 3.76 2.08
C ASP A 41 5.16 4.59 3.01
N ASP A 42 3.96 4.93 2.52
CA ASP A 42 2.95 5.65 3.30
C ASP A 42 2.42 4.79 4.45
N LEU A 43 2.18 3.49 4.19
CA LEU A 43 1.81 2.53 5.23
C LEU A 43 2.88 2.44 6.32
N VAL A 44 4.16 2.35 5.94
CA VAL A 44 5.28 2.28 6.90
C VAL A 44 5.41 3.58 7.69
N ALA A 45 5.19 4.73 7.06
CA ALA A 45 5.18 6.01 7.76
C ALA A 45 4.03 6.09 8.78
N LEU A 46 2.86 5.57 8.42
CA LEU A 46 1.68 5.52 9.28
C LEU A 46 1.90 4.60 10.49
N ASP A 47 2.50 3.43 10.28
CA ASP A 47 2.90 2.48 11.33
C ASP A 47 3.90 3.10 12.30
N ARG A 48 4.99 3.69 11.77
CA ARG A 48 6.00 4.40 12.58
C ARG A 48 5.44 5.58 13.36
N ALA A 49 4.37 6.20 12.86
CA ALA A 49 3.67 7.28 13.55
C ALA A 49 2.68 6.79 14.63
N GLY A 50 2.52 5.47 14.82
CA GLY A 50 1.55 4.89 15.75
C GLY A 50 0.10 5.09 15.34
N LYS A 51 -0.15 5.35 14.05
CA LYS A 51 -1.48 5.64 13.50
C LYS A 51 -2.08 4.46 12.72
N LEU A 52 -1.35 3.35 12.60
CA LEU A 52 -1.82 2.16 11.89
C LEU A 52 -2.80 1.34 12.73
N ASP A 53 -2.48 1.05 13.98
CA ASP A 53 -3.31 0.21 14.85
C ASP A 53 -4.79 0.65 14.93
N PRO A 54 -5.11 1.95 15.03
CA PRO A 54 -6.51 2.40 15.05
C PRO A 54 -7.28 2.13 13.75
N LEU A 55 -6.60 1.98 12.61
CA LEU A 55 -7.24 1.67 11.33
C LEU A 55 -7.54 0.17 11.15
N LEU A 56 -6.91 -0.69 11.96
CA LEU A 56 -7.05 -2.14 11.89
C LEU A 56 -8.06 -2.70 12.93
N ALA A 57 -8.64 -1.82 13.74
CA ALA A 57 -9.57 -2.15 14.83
C ALA A 57 -11.00 -2.45 14.35
#